data_AF-A0A7W9QGF5-F1
#
_entry.id   AF-A0A7W9QGF5-F1
#
_cell.length_a   1.000
_cell.length_b   1.000
_cell.length_c   1.000
_cell.angle_alpha   90.00
_cell.angle_beta   90.00
_cell.angle_gamma   90.00
#
_symmetry.space_group_name_H-M   'P 1'
#
loop_
_entity.id
_entity.type
_entity.pdbx_description
1 polymer ?
#
loop_
_entity_poly.entity_id
_entity_poly.type
_entity_poly.pdbx_seq_one_letter_code
_entity_poly.pdbx_strand_id
1 'polypeptide(L)'
;MSAPIVDLTGDNAAEVVKDWDTLRHVVTANGGVSRVVMWLLRDLEEKGRLGVHVRSAISRRLDSLGLAHLPVDLPSDQYDIITVYRRGTASATVIDATYHNGNSEEAETALRRLNTSQDAEKLEAVTEKVAELTAILEGVRYPEGNK
;
A
#
# COMPACT_ATOMS: atom_id res chain seq x y z
N MET A 1 16.51 4.39 -0.83
CA MET A 1 15.84 5.44 -0.02
C MET A 1 14.40 5.50 -0.50
N SER A 2 13.41 5.22 0.35
CA SER A 2 11.99 5.31 -0.04
C SER A 2 11.66 6.78 -0.30
N ALA A 3 10.87 7.06 -1.34
CA ALA A 3 10.38 8.41 -1.60
C ALA A 3 9.59 8.92 -0.37
N PRO A 4 9.65 10.22 -0.05
CA PRO A 4 8.85 10.79 1.03
C PRO A 4 7.36 10.56 0.73
N ILE A 5 6.65 9.97 1.70
CA ILE A 5 5.21 9.74 1.59
C ILE A 5 4.51 11.10 1.61
N VAL A 6 3.70 11.37 0.58
CA VAL A 6 2.85 12.56 0.54
C VAL A 6 1.68 12.36 1.50
N ASP A 7 1.57 13.24 2.49
CA ASP A 7 0.45 13.25 3.43
C ASP A 7 -0.74 14.02 2.83
N LEU A 8 -1.89 13.33 2.72
CA LEU A 8 -3.15 13.90 2.22
C LEU A 8 -4.20 14.04 3.32
N THR A 9 -3.76 14.11 4.58
CA THR A 9 -4.65 14.25 5.75
C THR A 9 -4.69 15.66 6.34
N GLY A 10 -3.76 16.53 5.96
CA GLY A 10 -3.67 17.92 6.41
C GLY A 10 -4.22 18.94 5.42
N ASP A 11 -4.24 20.21 5.83
CA ASP A 11 -4.83 21.33 5.06
C ASP A 11 -4.15 21.59 3.70
N ASN A 12 -2.87 21.22 3.58
CA ASN A 12 -2.10 21.35 2.34
C ASN A 12 -2.46 20.29 1.28
N ALA A 13 -3.33 19.32 1.59
CA ALA A 13 -3.67 18.25 0.66
C ALA A 13 -4.24 18.78 -0.67
N ALA A 14 -5.01 19.87 -0.61
CA ALA A 14 -5.53 20.55 -1.80
C ALA A 14 -4.47 21.32 -2.59
N GLU A 15 -3.31 21.65 -2.02
CA GLU A 15 -2.20 22.23 -2.77
C GLU A 15 -1.52 21.18 -3.63
N VAL A 16 -1.50 19.93 -3.16
CA VAL A 16 -0.86 18.81 -3.83
C VAL A 16 -1.79 18.15 -4.86
N VAL A 17 -3.05 17.89 -4.47
CA VAL A 17 -4.02 17.14 -5.28
C VAL A 17 -5.07 18.10 -5.81
N LYS A 18 -4.94 18.48 -7.09
CA LYS A 18 -5.86 19.40 -7.78
C LYS A 18 -6.96 18.69 -8.57
N ASP A 19 -6.72 17.43 -8.92
CA ASP A 19 -7.65 16.62 -9.70
C ASP A 19 -7.51 15.13 -9.36
N TRP A 20 -8.43 14.34 -9.90
CA TRP A 20 -8.50 12.90 -9.71
C TRP A 20 -7.29 12.12 -10.24
N ASP A 21 -6.66 12.60 -11.32
CA ASP A 21 -5.50 11.94 -11.91
C ASP A 21 -4.26 12.14 -11.02
N THR A 22 -4.11 13.34 -10.47
CA THR A 22 -3.10 13.68 -9.47
C THR A 22 -3.27 12.82 -8.22
N LEU A 23 -4.50 12.62 -7.74
CA LEU A 23 -4.77 11.71 -6.61
C LEU A 23 -4.25 10.30 -6.90
N ARG A 24 -4.57 9.75 -8.09
CA ARG A 24 -4.13 8.42 -8.50
C ARG A 24 -2.61 8.31 -8.57
N HIS A 25 -1.93 9.34 -9.10
CA HIS A 25 -0.47 9.38 -9.15
C HIS A 25 0.14 9.42 -7.75
N VAL A 26 -0.39 10.24 -6.84
CA VAL A 26 0.07 10.30 -5.45
C VAL A 26 -0.11 8.95 -4.76
N VAL A 27 -1.27 8.30 -4.88
CA VAL A 27 -1.50 6.96 -4.31
C VAL A 27 -0.50 5.95 -4.85
N THR A 28 -0.20 6.01 -6.16
CA THR A 28 0.78 5.12 -6.80
C THR A 28 2.20 5.38 -6.31
N ALA A 29 2.60 6.65 -6.19
CA ALA A 29 3.92 7.06 -5.69
C ALA A 29 4.11 6.68 -4.22
N ASN A 30 3.04 6.70 -3.41
CA ASN A 30 3.01 6.25 -2.02
C ASN A 30 2.98 4.71 -1.86
N GLY A 31 3.45 3.96 -2.86
CA GLY A 31 3.46 2.49 -2.82
C GLY A 31 2.09 1.85 -3.00
N GLY A 32 1.12 2.56 -3.57
CA GLY A 32 -0.21 2.06 -3.87
C GLY A 32 -1.23 2.22 -2.74
N VAL A 33 -0.90 2.94 -1.65
CA VAL A 33 -1.81 3.21 -0.53
C VAL A 33 -1.62 4.64 -0.03
N SER A 34 -2.70 5.34 0.32
CA SER A 34 -2.63 6.66 0.96
C SER A 34 -3.81 6.89 1.89
N ARG A 35 -3.57 7.62 2.98
CA ARG A 35 -4.62 8.16 3.83
C ARG A 35 -5.09 9.48 3.25
N VAL A 36 -6.39 9.67 3.12
CA VAL A 36 -6.99 10.83 2.46
C VAL A 36 -8.12 11.38 3.32
N VAL A 37 -8.13 12.68 3.53
CA VAL A 37 -9.21 13.37 4.24
C VAL A 37 -10.44 13.57 3.33
N MET A 38 -11.63 13.38 3.86
CA MET A 38 -12.87 13.38 3.07
C MET A 38 -13.21 14.72 2.41
N TRP A 39 -12.85 15.84 3.02
CA TRP A 39 -13.07 17.16 2.41
C TRP A 39 -12.32 17.31 1.09
N LEU A 40 -11.14 16.71 0.94
CA LEU A 40 -10.39 16.75 -0.32
C LEU A 40 -11.18 16.06 -1.43
N LEU A 41 -11.69 14.85 -1.18
CA LEU A 41 -12.47 14.08 -2.17
C LEU A 41 -13.79 14.78 -2.53
N ARG A 42 -14.42 15.42 -1.55
CA ARG A 42 -15.60 16.27 -1.78
C ARG A 42 -15.29 17.40 -2.75
N ASP A 43 -14.16 18.08 -2.55
CA ASP A 43 -13.76 19.23 -3.35
C ASP A 43 -13.39 18.81 -4.78
N LEU A 44 -12.79 17.62 -4.95
CA LEU A 44 -12.55 17.01 -6.27
C LEU A 44 -13.85 16.63 -7.02
N GLU A 45 -14.95 16.38 -6.32
CA GLU A 45 -16.30 16.25 -6.91
C GLU A 45 -17.00 17.61 -7.12
N GLU A 46 -16.36 18.72 -6.74
CA GLU A 46 -16.89 20.08 -6.79
C GLU A 46 -18.23 20.21 -6.03
N LYS A 47 -18.33 19.58 -4.86
CA LYS A 47 -19.55 19.60 -4.02
C LYS A 47 -19.32 20.34 -2.71
N GLY A 48 -20.40 20.95 -2.20
CA GLY A 48 -20.37 21.62 -0.89
C GLY A 48 -20.61 20.70 0.31
N ARG A 49 -21.12 19.46 0.10
CA ARG A 49 -21.51 18.54 1.19
C ARG A 49 -21.31 17.08 0.82
N LEU A 50 -20.98 16.24 1.81
CA LEU A 50 -20.82 14.78 1.69
C LEU A 50 -22.14 14.02 1.88
N GLY A 51 -23.15 14.38 1.08
CA GLY A 51 -24.40 13.63 1.02
C GLY A 51 -24.22 12.22 0.45
N VAL A 52 -25.22 11.35 0.64
CA VAL A 52 -25.21 9.95 0.14
C VAL A 52 -24.80 9.87 -1.34
N HIS A 53 -25.39 10.70 -2.20
CA HIS A 53 -25.08 10.70 -3.63
C HIS A 53 -23.65 11.14 -3.96
N VAL A 54 -23.10 12.09 -3.19
CA VAL A 54 -21.71 12.55 -3.37
C VAL A 54 -20.75 11.46 -2.96
N ARG A 55 -20.99 10.81 -1.83
CA ARG A 55 -20.19 9.65 -1.39
C ARG A 55 -20.24 8.51 -2.40
N SER A 56 -21.42 8.18 -2.93
CA SER A 56 -21.53 7.19 -4.02
C SER A 56 -20.81 7.63 -5.31
N ALA A 57 -20.79 8.92 -5.63
CA ALA A 57 -20.04 9.44 -6.77
C ALA A 57 -18.52 9.29 -6.57
N ILE A 58 -18.01 9.69 -5.40
CA ILE A 58 -16.61 9.51 -4.99
C ILE A 58 -16.20 8.03 -5.13
N SER A 59 -16.98 7.10 -4.56
CA SER A 59 -16.68 5.66 -4.66
C SER A 59 -16.58 5.19 -6.11
N ARG A 60 -17.55 5.56 -6.97
CA ARG A 60 -17.50 5.21 -8.41
C ARG A 60 -16.33 5.84 -9.13
N ARG A 61 -15.98 7.09 -8.78
CA ARG A 61 -14.88 7.82 -9.38
C ARG A 61 -13.54 7.17 -9.04
N LEU A 62 -13.32 6.82 -7.77
CA LEU A 62 -12.16 6.03 -7.33
C LEU A 62 -12.08 4.71 -8.08
N ASP A 63 -13.19 3.97 -8.18
CA ASP A 63 -13.22 2.68 -8.86
C ASP A 63 -12.85 2.80 -10.35
N SER A 64 -13.35 3.84 -11.04
CA SER A 64 -13.00 4.12 -12.44
C SER A 64 -11.51 4.40 -12.67
N LEU A 65 -10.77 4.80 -11.63
CA LEU A 65 -9.34 5.06 -11.65
C LEU A 65 -8.50 3.83 -11.25
N GLY A 66 -9.15 2.69 -10.98
CA GLY A 66 -8.51 1.49 -10.43
C GLY A 66 -8.12 1.64 -8.96
N LEU A 67 -8.80 2.52 -8.23
CA LEU A 67 -8.63 2.73 -6.80
C LEU A 67 -9.82 2.17 -6.03
N ALA A 68 -9.57 1.75 -4.80
CA ALA A 68 -10.57 1.33 -3.84
C ALA A 68 -10.35 2.06 -2.53
N HIS A 69 -11.30 1.96 -1.61
CA HIS A 69 -11.22 2.64 -0.32
C HIS A 69 -11.70 1.79 0.84
N LEU A 70 -11.21 2.15 2.03
CA LEU A 70 -11.74 1.72 3.32
C LEU A 70 -12.06 2.95 4.16
N PRO A 71 -13.18 2.96 4.90
CA PRO A 71 -14.19 1.90 4.99
C PRO A 71 -15.00 1.70 3.69
N VAL A 72 -15.72 0.57 3.59
CA VAL A 72 -16.58 0.23 2.42
C VAL A 72 -17.65 1.31 2.21
N ASP A 73 -18.25 1.80 3.29
CA ASP A 73 -19.14 2.95 3.26
C ASP A 73 -18.35 4.20 3.64
N LEU A 74 -18.18 5.13 2.69
CA LEU A 74 -17.49 6.39 2.98
C LEU A 74 -18.19 7.14 4.12
N PRO A 75 -17.45 7.69 5.08
CA PRO A 75 -18.02 8.49 6.16
C PRO A 75 -18.65 9.79 5.63
N SER A 76 -19.57 10.36 6.40
CA SER A 76 -20.22 11.64 6.06
C SER A 76 -19.53 12.88 6.65
N ASP A 77 -18.66 12.70 7.65
CA ASP A 77 -17.85 13.81 8.18
C ASP A 77 -16.76 14.16 7.17
N GLN A 78 -16.55 15.46 6.97
CA GLN A 78 -15.55 15.98 6.04
C GLN A 78 -14.13 15.88 6.59
N TYR A 79 -13.96 15.77 7.90
CA TYR A 79 -12.66 15.64 8.56
C TYR A 79 -12.25 14.19 8.80
N ASP A 80 -13.14 13.24 8.51
CA ASP A 80 -12.79 11.83 8.60
C ASP A 80 -11.71 11.48 7.58
N ILE A 81 -10.82 10.59 7.99
CA ILE A 81 -9.70 10.10 7.18
C ILE A 81 -10.03 8.68 6.73
N ILE A 82 -9.97 8.47 5.42
CA ILE A 82 -10.13 7.16 4.79
C ILE A 82 -8.81 6.65 4.26
N THR A 83 -8.74 5.34 3.98
CA THR A 83 -7.62 4.74 3.26
C THR A 83 -8.02 4.53 1.82
N VAL A 84 -7.27 5.09 0.88
CA VAL A 84 -7.39 4.84 -0.56
C VAL A 84 -6.24 3.95 -0.99
N TYR A 85 -6.52 2.92 -1.79
CA TYR A 85 -5.51 1.97 -2.24
C TYR A 85 -5.74 1.54 -3.69
N ARG A 86 -4.65 1.18 -4.37
CA ARG A 86 -4.67 0.74 -5.77
C ARG A 86 -5.12 -0.72 -5.84
N ARG A 87 -6.15 -1.01 -6.65
CA ARG A 87 -6.59 -2.38 -6.94
C ARG A 87 -5.52 -3.17 -7.70
N GLY A 88 -5.59 -4.50 -7.60
CA GLY A 88 -4.65 -5.40 -8.28
C GLY A 88 -3.22 -5.38 -7.72
N THR A 89 -3.02 -4.78 -6.55
CA THR A 89 -1.77 -4.84 -5.79
C THR A 89 -1.85 -5.97 -4.75
N ALA A 90 -0.70 -6.45 -4.27
CA ALA A 90 -0.67 -7.47 -3.20
C ALA A 90 -1.41 -7.00 -1.94
N SER A 91 -1.27 -5.71 -1.59
CA SER A 91 -2.00 -5.09 -0.48
C SER A 91 -3.52 -5.09 -0.71
N ALA A 92 -3.98 -4.79 -1.93
CA ALA A 92 -5.39 -4.88 -2.27
C ALA A 92 -5.91 -6.31 -2.17
N THR A 93 -5.15 -7.31 -2.63
CA THR A 93 -5.54 -8.72 -2.52
C THR A 93 -5.76 -9.12 -1.06
N VAL A 94 -4.88 -8.72 -0.15
CA VAL A 94 -5.04 -9.00 1.28
C VAL A 94 -6.26 -8.28 1.87
N ILE A 95 -6.45 -7.01 1.54
CA ILE A 95 -7.60 -6.22 2.00
C ILE A 95 -8.90 -6.84 1.50
N ASP A 96 -9.01 -7.08 0.19
CA ASP A 96 -10.21 -7.62 -0.43
C ASP A 96 -10.54 -8.99 0.14
N ALA A 97 -9.55 -9.86 0.29
CA ALA A 97 -9.77 -11.19 0.80
C ALA A 97 -10.12 -11.19 2.30
N THR A 98 -9.54 -10.31 3.10
CA THR A 98 -9.86 -10.21 4.53
C THR A 98 -11.24 -9.56 4.77
N TYR A 99 -11.58 -8.52 4.01
CA TYR A 99 -12.77 -7.70 4.28
C TYR A 99 -14.02 -8.23 3.56
N HIS A 100 -13.89 -8.77 2.34
CA HIS A 100 -15.02 -9.27 1.57
C HIS A 100 -15.17 -10.79 1.67
N ASN A 101 -14.05 -11.53 1.78
CA ASN A 101 -14.04 -12.99 1.74
C ASN A 101 -13.33 -13.59 2.96
N GLY A 102 -13.49 -12.98 4.15
CA GLY A 102 -12.59 -13.16 5.31
C GLY A 102 -12.38 -14.60 5.83
N ASN A 103 -13.14 -15.58 5.35
CA ASN A 103 -12.97 -17.01 5.64
C ASN A 103 -12.81 -17.88 4.38
N SER A 104 -12.32 -17.29 3.29
CA SER A 104 -12.06 -18.00 2.02
C SER A 104 -10.61 -18.50 1.95
N GLU A 105 -10.38 -19.52 1.13
CA GLU A 105 -9.04 -20.04 0.85
C GLU A 105 -8.14 -18.98 0.21
N GLU A 106 -8.73 -18.07 -0.59
CA GLU A 106 -8.05 -16.94 -1.18
C GLU A 106 -7.55 -15.95 -0.13
N ALA A 107 -8.34 -15.70 0.92
CA ALA A 107 -7.95 -14.85 2.05
C ALA A 107 -6.82 -15.46 2.86
N GLU A 108 -6.95 -16.73 3.18
CA GLU A 108 -5.90 -17.48 3.86
C GLU A 108 -4.59 -17.46 3.05
N THR A 109 -4.66 -17.74 1.74
CA THR A 109 -3.51 -17.75 0.84
C THR A 109 -2.84 -16.39 0.74
N ALA A 110 -3.62 -15.31 0.60
CA ALA A 110 -3.11 -13.95 0.53
C ALA A 110 -2.38 -13.55 1.84
N LEU A 111 -2.95 -13.89 3.00
CA LEU A 111 -2.34 -13.64 4.31
C LEU A 111 -1.07 -14.47 4.52
N ARG A 112 -1.08 -15.76 4.15
CA ARG A 112 0.11 -16.62 4.20
C ARG A 112 1.24 -16.07 3.33
N ARG A 113 0.92 -15.66 2.10
CA ARG A 113 1.90 -15.06 1.17
C ARG A 113 2.50 -13.77 1.73
N LEU A 114 1.70 -12.91 2.35
CA LEU A 114 2.22 -11.70 2.98
C LEU A 114 3.27 -12.04 4.05
N ASN A 115 2.95 -13.01 4.92
CA ASN A 115 3.86 -13.45 5.98
C ASN A 115 5.15 -14.08 5.46
N THR A 116 5.10 -14.85 4.36
CA THR A 116 6.28 -15.53 3.81
C THR A 116 7.06 -14.71 2.79
N SER A 117 6.46 -13.68 2.18
CA SER A 117 7.13 -12.83 1.20
C SER A 117 8.24 -11.95 1.79
N GLN A 118 8.14 -11.58 3.08
CA GLN A 118 9.25 -10.94 3.81
C GLN A 118 10.43 -11.88 4.07
N ASP A 119 10.25 -13.19 3.95
CA ASP A 119 11.33 -14.15 4.13
C ASP A 119 12.18 -14.29 2.87
N ALA A 120 11.66 -13.98 1.67
CA ALA A 120 12.42 -14.12 0.42
C ALA A 120 13.57 -13.10 0.27
N GLU A 121 13.35 -11.82 0.58
CA GLU A 121 14.42 -10.81 0.59
C GLU A 121 15.43 -11.07 1.72
N LYS A 122 14.96 -11.56 2.88
CA LYS A 122 15.84 -12.00 3.96
C LYS A 122 16.63 -13.24 3.56
N LEU A 123 16.03 -14.17 2.81
CA LEU A 123 16.69 -15.38 2.31
C LEU A 123 17.79 -15.03 1.32
N GLU A 124 17.58 -14.07 0.43
CA GLU A 124 18.61 -13.60 -0.51
C GLU A 124 19.79 -12.96 0.24
N ALA A 125 19.50 -12.05 1.18
CA ALA A 125 20.52 -11.44 2.04
C ALA A 125 21.25 -12.47 2.94
N VAL A 126 20.54 -13.52 3.40
CA VAL A 126 21.14 -14.63 4.15
C VAL A 126 22.01 -15.49 3.25
N THR A 127 21.59 -15.79 2.02
CA THR A 127 22.40 -16.56 1.06
C THR A 127 23.67 -15.82 0.65
N GLU A 128 23.61 -14.50 0.47
CA GLU A 128 24.78 -13.67 0.17
C GLU A 128 25.78 -13.68 1.34
N LYS A 129 25.29 -13.49 2.57
CA LYS A 129 26.13 -13.56 3.77
C LYS A 129 26.72 -14.95 4.00
N VAL A 130 25.96 -16.01 3.72
CA VAL A 130 26.46 -17.39 3.82
C VAL A 130 27.58 -17.62 2.80
N ALA A 131 27.43 -17.16 1.55
CA ALA A 131 28.47 -17.26 0.53
C ALA A 131 29.75 -16.49 0.92
N GLU A 132 29.61 -15.28 1.46
CA GLU A 132 30.73 -14.48 1.97
C GLU A 132 31.46 -15.19 3.12
N LEU A 133 30.71 -15.73 4.09
CA LEU A 133 31.28 -16.48 5.22
C LEU A 133 31.98 -17.77 4.77
N THR A 134 31.42 -18.48 3.78
CA THR A 134 32.05 -19.68 3.21
C THR A 134 33.36 -19.33 2.51
N ALA A 135 33.41 -18.25 1.73
CA ALA A 135 34.63 -17.80 1.07
C ALA A 135 35.74 -17.42 2.07
N ILE A 136 35.38 -16.79 3.20
CA ILE A 136 36.33 -16.48 4.28
C ILE A 136 36.85 -17.77 4.92
N LEU A 137 35.98 -18.73 5.23
CA LEU A 137 36.39 -20.01 5.84
C LEU A 137 37.27 -20.85 4.92
N GLU A 138 36.98 -20.86 3.62
CA GLU A 138 37.80 -21.56 2.61
C GLU A 138 39.14 -20.85 2.37
N GLY A 139 39.16 -19.52 2.39
CA GLY A 139 40.39 -18.72 2.31
C GLY A 139 41.27 -18.76 3.57
N VAL A 140 40.71 -19.14 4.73
CA VAL A 140 41.41 -19.28 6.02
C VAL A 140 41.91 -20.71 6.26
N ARG A 141 41.77 -21.63 5.29
CA ARG A 141 42.37 -22.97 5.39
C ARG A 141 43.90 -22.87 5.31
N TYR A 142 44.54 -22.69 6.46
CA TYR A 142 46.00 -22.72 6.61
C TYR A 142 46.54 -24.03 6.05
N PRO A 143 47.65 -24.00 5.27
CA PRO A 143 48.36 -25.23 4.95
C PRO A 143 48.83 -25.86 6.27
N GLU A 144 48.32 -27.06 6.54
CA GLU A 144 48.78 -27.87 7.66
C GLU A 144 50.30 -28.04 7.53
N GLY A 145 51.01 -27.54 8.53
CA GLY A 145 52.44 -27.77 8.66
C GLY A 145 52.71 -29.27 8.72
N ASN A 146 53.66 -29.75 7.92
CA ASN A 146 54.27 -31.03 8.21
C ASN A 146 55.76 -31.01 7.80
N LYS A 147 56.58 -30.94 8.85
CA LYS A 147 57.96 -31.42 9.05
C LYS A 147 59.00 -31.24 7.96
#